data_AF-A0A2V3JVM1-F1
#
_entry.id   AF-A0A2V3JVM1-F1
#
_cell.length_a   1.000
_cell.length_b   1.000
_cell.length_c   1.000
_cell.angle_alpha   90.00
_cell.angle_beta   90.00
_cell.angle_gamma   90.00
#
_symmetry.space_group_name_H-M   'P 1'
#
loop_
_entity.id
_entity.type
_entity.pdbx_description
1 polymer ?
#
loop_
_entity_poly.entity_id
_entity_poly.type
_entity_poly.pdbx_seq_one_letter_code
_entity_poly.pdbx_strand_id
1 'polypeptide(L)'
;MFHGIFNPVHDIPDPYYRDTGHNVTNRSELAHILPLFTDTYQEDYFDCSEMSAFMEWYLEGHGVDTMIVAGDRSQPHNISAGGFEYEKGTGDHAWIVANVSGESILIEPTLARIVPKSLEKYYLIDITYNDIYDAVSASRSVEEYDWWTVVDIGSPVPFKTPVSLPASTKLEADIFDLVNWEREDDGLLALKQNDEIAEVARAYSRDLAARKHSGADNEGTDDSNDDDDDDELDDLLKKSGIYYFDISVKQTLSVPGPVYDYEEFLQTCLDAWAYGESGEDTGASDLDESGIGVAVDPDGNVYITQVSIRRIHCGYKGASCCKQQGYYPWCYKPWECNRGICE
;
A
#
# COMPACT_ATOMS: atom_id res chain seq x y z
N MET A 1 -27.20 -46.43 5.28
CA MET A 1 -26.69 -45.05 5.38
C MET A 1 -27.84 -44.15 5.00
N PHE A 2 -28.47 -43.49 5.97
CA PHE A 2 -29.40 -42.41 5.68
C PHE A 2 -28.54 -41.20 5.29
N HIS A 3 -28.64 -40.74 4.05
CA HIS A 3 -28.19 -39.39 3.72
C HIS A 3 -29.23 -38.47 4.35
N GLY A 4 -28.88 -37.85 5.48
CA GLY A 4 -29.65 -36.74 6.01
C GLY A 4 -29.77 -35.68 4.92
N ILE A 5 -30.94 -35.05 4.82
CA ILE A 5 -31.14 -33.93 3.92
C ILE A 5 -30.32 -32.79 4.51
N PHE A 6 -29.15 -32.50 3.92
CA PHE A 6 -28.33 -31.35 4.25
C PHE A 6 -29.19 -30.10 4.09
N ASN A 7 -29.39 -29.35 5.17
CA ASN A 7 -29.99 -28.03 5.09
C ASN A 7 -28.86 -26.99 5.15
N PRO A 8 -28.47 -26.39 4.01
CA PRO A 8 -27.35 -25.46 3.96
C PRO A 8 -27.55 -24.23 4.86
N VAL A 9 -28.77 -23.93 5.31
CA VAL A 9 -29.04 -22.78 6.20
C VAL A 9 -28.86 -23.14 7.69
N HIS A 10 -28.80 -24.43 8.02
CA HIS A 10 -28.80 -24.88 9.42
C HIS A 10 -27.69 -25.87 9.76
N ASP A 11 -26.94 -26.35 8.78
CA ASP A 11 -25.87 -27.31 8.96
C ASP A 11 -24.57 -26.78 8.35
N ILE A 12 -23.48 -26.80 9.14
CA ILE A 12 -22.14 -26.55 8.63
C ILE A 12 -21.78 -27.67 7.63
N PRO A 13 -21.24 -27.36 6.44
CA PRO A 13 -20.83 -28.36 5.46
C PRO A 13 -19.88 -29.41 6.04
N ASP A 14 -20.00 -30.66 5.59
CA ASP A 14 -19.12 -31.77 6.00
C ASP A 14 -18.55 -32.49 4.75
N PRO A 15 -17.22 -32.53 4.56
CA PRO A 15 -16.20 -31.85 5.36
C PRO A 15 -16.22 -30.33 5.13
N TYR A 16 -16.06 -29.57 6.21
CA TYR A 16 -15.89 -28.11 6.14
C TYR A 16 -14.48 -27.77 5.62
N TYR A 17 -13.46 -28.24 6.35
CA TYR A 17 -12.06 -28.04 5.98
C TYR A 17 -11.64 -28.89 4.80
N ARG A 18 -10.89 -28.26 3.90
CA ARG A 18 -10.25 -28.92 2.77
C ARG A 18 -8.97 -28.17 2.43
N ASP A 19 -8.04 -28.90 1.84
CA ASP A 19 -6.86 -28.31 1.22
C ASP A 19 -7.33 -27.46 0.02
N THR A 20 -7.05 -26.15 0.07
CA THR A 20 -7.44 -25.17 -0.96
C THR A 20 -6.24 -24.67 -1.76
N GLY A 21 -5.01 -25.05 -1.43
CA GLY A 21 -3.84 -24.49 -2.11
C GLY A 21 -2.48 -24.92 -1.57
N HIS A 22 -1.49 -24.04 -1.77
CA HIS A 22 -0.15 -24.26 -1.23
C HIS A 22 -0.07 -23.69 0.18
N ASN A 23 0.79 -24.28 1.01
CA ASN A 23 0.98 -23.81 2.38
C ASN A 23 1.63 -22.42 2.37
N VAL A 24 0.96 -21.47 3.02
CA VAL A 24 1.53 -20.14 3.31
C VAL A 24 2.49 -20.25 4.48
N THR A 25 3.69 -19.69 4.31
CA THR A 25 4.79 -19.82 5.26
C THR A 25 5.26 -18.50 5.85
N ASN A 26 4.87 -17.38 5.24
CA ASN A 26 5.29 -16.05 5.69
C ASN A 26 4.19 -15.00 5.46
N ARG A 27 4.35 -13.86 6.14
CA ARG A 27 3.42 -12.72 6.10
C ARG A 27 3.18 -12.18 4.69
N SER A 28 4.20 -12.17 3.84
CA SER A 28 4.05 -11.66 2.48
C SER A 28 3.19 -12.60 1.63
N GLU A 29 3.44 -13.90 1.70
CA GLU A 29 2.57 -14.90 1.05
C GLU A 29 1.12 -14.78 1.56
N LEU A 30 0.92 -14.59 2.86
CA LEU A 30 -0.41 -14.37 3.44
C LEU A 30 -1.10 -13.16 2.80
N ALA A 31 -0.43 -12.01 2.73
CA ALA A 31 -0.99 -10.81 2.11
C ALA A 31 -1.37 -11.02 0.63
N HIS A 32 -0.60 -11.82 -0.10
CA HIS A 32 -0.82 -12.08 -1.54
C HIS A 32 -1.92 -13.10 -1.84
N ILE A 33 -2.48 -13.78 -0.84
CA ILE A 33 -3.59 -14.72 -1.06
C ILE A 33 -4.93 -14.19 -0.56
N LEU A 34 -4.96 -13.05 0.15
CA LEU A 34 -6.21 -12.54 0.71
C LEU A 34 -7.24 -12.26 -0.41
N PRO A 35 -8.43 -12.88 -0.37
CA PRO A 35 -9.45 -12.70 -1.40
C PRO A 35 -10.20 -11.38 -1.20
N LEU A 36 -10.32 -10.57 -2.25
CA LEU A 36 -11.04 -9.30 -2.23
C LEU A 36 -12.55 -9.50 -2.39
N PHE A 37 -13.29 -8.96 -1.42
CA PHE A 37 -14.75 -9.02 -1.34
C PHE A 37 -15.44 -7.71 -1.76
N THR A 38 -14.79 -6.90 -2.59
CA THR A 38 -15.38 -5.63 -3.07
C THR A 38 -16.78 -5.87 -3.63
N ASP A 39 -17.71 -5.01 -3.24
CA ASP A 39 -19.13 -5.04 -3.63
C ASP A 39 -19.93 -6.26 -3.14
N THR A 40 -19.37 -7.10 -2.25
CA THR A 40 -20.11 -8.24 -1.67
C THR A 40 -20.49 -8.05 -0.22
N TYR A 41 -19.90 -7.07 0.50
CA TYR A 41 -20.33 -6.77 1.86
C TYR A 41 -21.80 -6.35 1.86
N GLN A 42 -22.60 -7.06 2.65
CA GLN A 42 -23.99 -6.72 2.88
C GLN A 42 -24.31 -6.97 4.34
N GLU A 43 -24.64 -5.89 5.06
CA GLU A 43 -25.10 -5.96 6.46
C GLU A 43 -26.24 -6.98 6.59
N ASP A 44 -26.17 -7.82 7.63
CA ASP A 44 -27.13 -8.91 7.92
C ASP A 44 -27.21 -10.01 6.83
N TYR A 45 -26.17 -10.20 5.99
CA TYR A 45 -26.16 -11.26 4.97
C TYR A 45 -24.78 -11.82 4.60
N PHE A 46 -23.81 -10.95 4.35
CA PHE A 46 -22.41 -11.32 4.13
C PHE A 46 -21.57 -10.21 4.74
N ASP A 47 -21.63 -10.15 6.08
CA ASP A 47 -21.01 -9.13 6.88
C ASP A 47 -19.69 -9.61 7.51
N CYS A 48 -19.17 -8.89 8.51
CA CYS A 48 -17.91 -9.20 9.14
C CYS A 48 -17.81 -10.65 9.66
N SER A 49 -18.92 -11.23 10.11
CA SER A 49 -18.99 -12.57 10.68
C SER A 49 -18.91 -13.67 9.63
N GLU A 50 -19.70 -13.62 8.56
CA GLU A 50 -19.58 -14.57 7.43
C GLU A 50 -18.27 -14.40 6.68
N MET A 51 -17.81 -13.16 6.48
CA MET A 51 -16.53 -12.91 5.82
C MET A 51 -15.35 -13.41 6.66
N SER A 52 -15.43 -13.31 7.99
CA SER A 52 -14.45 -13.93 8.90
C SER A 52 -14.47 -15.45 8.75
N ALA A 53 -15.63 -16.09 8.84
CA ALA A 53 -15.73 -17.55 8.70
C ALA A 53 -15.24 -18.05 7.34
N PHE A 54 -15.53 -17.32 6.27
CA PHE A 54 -14.98 -17.62 4.96
C PHE A 54 -13.45 -17.50 4.95
N MET A 55 -12.91 -16.42 5.50
CA MET A 55 -11.48 -16.15 5.52
C MET A 55 -10.72 -17.20 6.36
N GLU A 56 -11.27 -17.59 7.51
CA GLU A 56 -10.82 -18.70 8.35
C GLU A 56 -10.68 -19.97 7.52
N TRP A 57 -11.78 -20.45 6.94
CA TRP A 57 -11.78 -21.64 6.08
C TRP A 57 -10.79 -21.55 4.92
N TYR A 58 -10.72 -20.39 4.27
CA TYR A 58 -9.88 -20.18 3.10
C TYR A 58 -8.39 -20.28 3.46
N LEU A 59 -8.00 -19.66 4.56
CA LEU A 59 -6.62 -19.62 5.06
C LEU A 59 -6.20 -20.95 5.70
N GLU A 60 -7.08 -21.62 6.43
CA GLU A 60 -6.82 -22.97 6.95
C GLU A 60 -6.56 -23.98 5.83
N GLY A 61 -7.30 -23.85 4.73
CA GLY A 61 -7.05 -24.63 3.52
C GLY A 61 -5.71 -24.32 2.83
N HIS A 62 -5.09 -23.18 3.14
CA HIS A 62 -3.71 -22.81 2.78
C HIS A 62 -2.70 -23.11 3.90
N GLY A 63 -3.06 -23.97 4.85
CA GLY A 63 -2.19 -24.41 5.94
C GLY A 63 -1.84 -23.32 6.96
N VAL A 64 -2.62 -22.25 7.02
CA VAL A 64 -2.50 -21.19 8.03
C VAL A 64 -3.37 -21.55 9.22
N ASP A 65 -2.81 -21.54 10.42
CA ASP A 65 -3.57 -21.73 11.67
C ASP A 65 -4.32 -20.43 11.96
N THR A 66 -5.65 -20.48 12.07
CA THR A 66 -6.47 -19.27 12.23
C THR A 66 -7.42 -19.36 13.42
N MET A 67 -7.85 -18.20 13.90
CA MET A 67 -8.93 -18.07 14.87
C MET A 67 -9.87 -16.95 14.42
N ILE A 68 -11.16 -17.14 14.65
CA ILE A 68 -12.15 -16.06 14.55
C ILE A 68 -12.18 -15.34 15.88
N VAL A 69 -12.11 -14.01 15.86
CA VAL A 69 -12.20 -13.19 17.06
C VAL A 69 -13.25 -12.11 16.87
N ALA A 70 -13.85 -11.67 17.96
CA ALA A 70 -14.84 -10.60 17.95
C ALA A 70 -14.58 -9.59 19.07
N GLY A 71 -15.02 -8.36 18.84
CA GLY A 71 -14.94 -7.23 19.77
C GLY A 71 -16.22 -6.42 19.80
N ASP A 72 -16.49 -5.75 20.93
CA ASP A 72 -17.66 -4.88 21.13
C ASP A 72 -17.69 -3.76 20.08
N ARG A 73 -18.91 -3.30 19.78
CA ARG A 73 -19.34 -2.28 18.81
C ARG A 73 -18.59 -0.95 18.72
N SER A 74 -17.61 -0.72 19.60
CA SER A 74 -16.72 0.43 19.55
C SER A 74 -15.39 0.17 18.84
N GLN A 75 -15.21 -1.03 18.30
CA GLN A 75 -13.93 -1.49 17.75
C GLN A 75 -14.13 -2.33 16.49
N PRO A 76 -13.30 -2.14 15.44
CA PRO A 76 -12.65 -0.90 15.04
C PRO A 76 -13.66 0.14 14.45
N HIS A 77 -14.97 -0.11 14.56
CA HIS A 77 -16.01 0.86 14.18
C HIS A 77 -15.70 2.24 14.80
N ASN A 78 -15.59 3.30 13.99
CA ASN A 78 -15.16 4.68 14.33
C ASN A 78 -13.65 5.02 14.22
N ILE A 79 -12.87 4.32 13.39
CA ILE A 79 -11.54 4.79 13.00
C ILE A 79 -11.64 5.41 11.60
N SER A 80 -11.09 6.62 11.46
CA SER A 80 -10.74 7.24 10.17
C SER A 80 -9.22 7.39 10.18
N ALA A 81 -8.51 6.34 9.78
CA ALA A 81 -7.05 6.35 9.73
C ALA A 81 -6.56 5.45 8.61
N GLY A 82 -5.78 6.00 7.67
CA GLY A 82 -5.10 5.21 6.62
C GLY A 82 -6.04 4.43 5.69
N GLY A 83 -7.18 5.02 5.31
CA GLY A 83 -8.16 4.39 4.42
C GLY A 83 -9.05 3.33 5.08
N PHE A 84 -9.01 3.20 6.41
CA PHE A 84 -10.09 2.55 7.16
C PHE A 84 -11.13 3.60 7.48
N GLU A 85 -12.29 3.52 6.85
CA GLU A 85 -13.49 4.26 7.26
C GLU A 85 -14.55 3.23 7.63
N TYR A 86 -14.70 2.98 8.92
CA TYR A 86 -15.89 2.28 9.39
C TYR A 86 -16.96 3.33 9.63
N GLU A 87 -18.06 3.27 8.87
CA GLU A 87 -19.28 3.95 9.26
C GLU A 87 -19.67 3.53 10.69
N LYS A 88 -20.45 4.36 11.38
CA LYS A 88 -20.93 4.08 12.74
C LYS A 88 -21.79 2.80 12.76
N GLY A 89 -21.12 1.65 12.83
CA GLY A 89 -21.74 0.36 13.07
C GLY A 89 -22.26 0.29 14.50
N THR A 90 -23.38 -0.38 14.69
CA THR A 90 -24.01 -0.59 16.01
C THR A 90 -23.88 -2.03 16.52
N GLY A 91 -23.06 -2.86 15.88
CA GLY A 91 -22.88 -4.29 16.19
C GLY A 91 -21.44 -4.66 16.55
N ASP A 92 -21.25 -5.86 17.07
CA ASP A 92 -19.92 -6.44 17.32
C ASP A 92 -19.20 -6.65 15.97
N HIS A 93 -17.87 -6.52 15.96
CA HIS A 93 -17.07 -6.75 14.75
C HIS A 93 -16.33 -8.09 14.85
N ALA A 94 -16.32 -8.88 13.78
CA ALA A 94 -15.52 -10.10 13.68
C ALA A 94 -14.32 -9.91 12.74
N TRP A 95 -13.16 -10.45 13.12
CA TRP A 95 -11.95 -10.46 12.32
C TRP A 95 -11.13 -11.73 12.55
N ILE A 96 -10.02 -11.89 11.82
CA ILE A 96 -9.18 -13.09 11.89
C ILE A 96 -7.85 -12.80 12.58
N VAL A 97 -7.43 -13.74 13.44
CA VAL A 97 -6.04 -13.86 13.90
C VAL A 97 -5.42 -15.05 13.17
N ALA A 98 -4.46 -14.79 12.30
CA ALA A 98 -3.68 -15.82 11.61
C ALA A 98 -2.34 -16.03 12.31
N ASN A 99 -1.93 -17.28 12.46
CA ASN A 99 -0.60 -17.64 12.94
C ASN A 99 0.24 -18.16 11.76
N VAL A 100 1.24 -17.37 11.38
CA VAL A 100 2.17 -17.71 10.31
C VAL A 100 3.58 -17.70 10.87
N SER A 101 4.25 -18.86 10.85
CA SER A 101 5.61 -19.01 11.39
C SER A 101 5.80 -18.52 12.83
N GLY A 102 4.75 -18.60 13.66
CA GLY A 102 4.75 -18.17 15.06
C GLY A 102 4.49 -16.67 15.28
N GLU A 103 4.23 -15.92 14.22
CA GLU A 103 3.75 -14.54 14.29
C GLU A 103 2.22 -14.53 14.24
N SER A 104 1.58 -13.84 15.20
CA SER A 104 0.14 -13.56 15.17
C SER A 104 -0.12 -12.31 14.34
N ILE A 105 -0.93 -12.45 13.29
CA ILE A 105 -1.24 -11.43 12.32
C ILE A 105 -2.74 -11.19 12.34
N LEU A 106 -3.15 -9.93 12.54
CA LEU A 106 -4.56 -9.55 12.47
C LEU A 106 -4.94 -9.29 11.01
N ILE A 107 -6.07 -9.84 10.57
CA ILE A 107 -6.60 -9.67 9.21
C ILE A 107 -8.00 -9.07 9.32
N GLU A 108 -8.21 -7.96 8.62
CA GLU A 108 -9.52 -7.36 8.43
C GLU A 108 -10.21 -8.01 7.23
N PRO A 109 -11.21 -8.88 7.44
CA PRO A 109 -11.85 -9.61 6.36
C PRO A 109 -12.65 -8.69 5.43
N THR A 110 -13.30 -7.64 5.96
CA THR A 110 -14.13 -6.73 5.15
C THR A 110 -13.33 -5.95 4.12
N LEU A 111 -12.04 -5.77 4.37
CA LEU A 111 -11.09 -5.07 3.50
C LEU A 111 -10.05 -5.99 2.88
N ALA A 112 -10.13 -7.31 3.13
CA ALA A 112 -9.19 -8.31 2.64
C ALA A 112 -7.71 -7.91 2.82
N ARG A 113 -7.36 -7.42 4.01
CA ARG A 113 -6.03 -6.85 4.29
C ARG A 113 -5.50 -7.23 5.66
N ILE A 114 -4.18 -7.25 5.78
CA ILE A 114 -3.53 -7.29 7.08
C ILE A 114 -3.72 -5.94 7.78
N VAL A 115 -4.07 -5.98 9.07
CA VAL A 115 -4.20 -4.78 9.90
C VAL A 115 -2.81 -4.16 10.11
N PRO A 116 -2.61 -2.88 9.78
CA PRO A 116 -1.36 -2.19 10.09
C PRO A 116 -1.08 -2.15 11.60
N LYS A 117 0.20 -2.28 11.98
CA LYS A 117 0.62 -2.24 13.40
C LYS A 117 0.12 -1.03 14.18
N SER A 118 0.06 0.14 13.52
CA SER A 118 -0.45 1.37 14.13
C SER A 118 -1.93 1.27 14.54
N LEU A 119 -2.68 0.35 13.95
CA LEU A 119 -4.11 0.16 14.20
C LEU A 119 -4.42 -1.05 15.08
N GLU A 120 -3.47 -1.95 15.32
CA GLU A 120 -3.68 -3.14 16.17
C GLU A 120 -4.23 -2.78 17.56
N LYS A 121 -3.86 -1.60 18.10
CA LYS A 121 -4.36 -1.07 19.38
C LYS A 121 -5.89 -0.88 19.44
N TYR A 122 -6.57 -0.89 18.29
CA TYR A 122 -8.02 -0.77 18.20
C TYR A 122 -8.75 -2.10 17.97
N TYR A 123 -8.01 -3.19 17.76
CA TYR A 123 -8.56 -4.54 17.61
C TYR A 123 -8.44 -5.29 18.94
N LEU A 124 -9.22 -4.88 19.95
CA LEU A 124 -9.20 -5.57 21.26
C LEU A 124 -10.14 -6.78 21.21
N ILE A 125 -9.56 -7.94 21.46
CA ILE A 125 -10.28 -9.21 21.42
C ILE A 125 -11.12 -9.35 22.70
N ASP A 126 -12.45 -9.36 22.55
CA ASP A 126 -13.37 -9.68 23.63
C ASP A 126 -13.72 -11.17 23.64
N ILE A 127 -13.83 -11.78 22.45
CA ILE A 127 -14.19 -13.19 22.28
C ILE A 127 -13.25 -13.85 21.25
N THR A 128 -12.90 -15.11 21.49
CA THR A 128 -12.10 -15.94 20.58
C THR A 128 -12.81 -17.26 20.33
N TYR A 129 -12.84 -17.67 19.07
CA TYR A 129 -13.35 -18.93 18.58
C TYR A 129 -12.21 -19.66 17.86
N ASN A 130 -11.93 -20.91 18.24
CA ASN A 130 -10.84 -21.66 17.60
C ASN A 130 -11.19 -22.04 16.16
N ASP A 131 -12.47 -22.17 15.86
CA ASP A 131 -13.00 -22.53 14.56
C ASP A 131 -14.45 -22.03 14.40
N ILE A 132 -15.03 -22.30 13.24
CA ILE A 132 -16.44 -22.04 12.94
C ILE A 132 -17.40 -22.77 13.89
N TYR A 133 -17.03 -23.95 14.39
CA TYR A 133 -17.90 -24.75 15.25
C TYR A 133 -18.05 -24.11 16.64
N ASP A 134 -16.95 -23.58 17.17
CA ASP A 134 -16.92 -22.78 18.39
C ASP A 134 -17.75 -21.50 18.24
N ALA A 135 -17.60 -20.79 17.12
CA ALA A 135 -18.34 -19.57 16.82
C ALA A 135 -19.86 -19.81 16.79
N VAL A 136 -20.30 -20.79 16.01
CA VAL A 136 -21.70 -21.20 15.88
C VAL A 136 -22.27 -21.73 17.20
N SER A 137 -21.48 -22.48 17.96
CA SER A 137 -21.90 -22.99 19.28
C SER A 137 -22.10 -21.85 20.30
N ALA A 138 -21.24 -20.83 20.26
CA ALA A 138 -21.30 -19.69 21.16
C ALA A 138 -22.45 -18.73 20.81
N SER A 139 -22.60 -18.38 19.53
CA SER A 139 -23.69 -17.53 19.04
C SER A 139 -25.05 -18.25 19.08
N ARG A 140 -25.04 -19.59 19.04
CA ARG A 140 -26.21 -20.44 18.81
C ARG A 140 -26.92 -20.13 17.48
N SER A 141 -26.17 -19.63 16.51
CA SER A 141 -26.64 -19.25 15.18
C SER A 141 -25.66 -19.73 14.12
N VAL A 142 -26.13 -20.59 13.22
CA VAL A 142 -25.41 -20.94 11.99
C VAL A 142 -25.49 -19.79 11.00
N GLU A 143 -26.65 -19.13 10.94
CA GLU A 143 -26.98 -18.01 10.04
C GLU A 143 -26.07 -16.78 10.24
N GLU A 144 -25.36 -16.69 11.36
CA GLU A 144 -24.37 -15.63 11.65
C GLU A 144 -23.01 -15.91 10.98
N TYR A 145 -22.75 -17.12 10.50
CA TYR A 145 -21.44 -17.47 9.94
C TYR A 145 -21.55 -18.36 8.70
N ASP A 146 -22.72 -18.43 8.08
CA ASP A 146 -23.05 -19.37 7.01
C ASP A 146 -22.61 -18.89 5.61
N TRP A 147 -21.36 -18.47 5.49
CA TRP A 147 -20.78 -17.95 4.25
C TRP A 147 -21.00 -18.85 3.02
N TRP A 148 -21.15 -20.16 3.21
CA TRP A 148 -21.39 -21.14 2.14
C TRP A 148 -22.77 -21.01 1.50
N THR A 149 -23.68 -20.20 2.07
CA THR A 149 -24.93 -19.80 1.42
C THR A 149 -24.71 -18.72 0.35
N VAL A 150 -23.58 -18.02 0.41
CA VAL A 150 -23.15 -16.98 -0.52
C VAL A 150 -22.13 -17.52 -1.52
N VAL A 151 -21.17 -18.31 -1.04
CA VAL A 151 -20.06 -18.85 -1.86
C VAL A 151 -20.16 -20.37 -1.93
N ASP A 152 -20.28 -20.91 -3.15
CA ASP A 152 -20.29 -22.36 -3.33
C ASP A 152 -18.95 -22.97 -2.91
N ILE A 153 -18.99 -23.78 -1.86
CA ILE A 153 -17.82 -24.52 -1.37
C ILE A 153 -17.20 -25.36 -2.50
N GLY A 154 -17.94 -25.86 -3.49
CA GLY A 154 -17.37 -26.65 -4.60
C GLY A 154 -16.65 -25.84 -5.68
N SER A 155 -16.84 -24.52 -5.72
CA SER A 155 -16.38 -23.67 -6.81
C SER A 155 -14.96 -23.13 -6.57
N PRO A 156 -14.22 -22.79 -7.64
CA PRO A 156 -13.07 -21.89 -7.53
C PRO A 156 -13.54 -20.62 -6.82
N VAL A 157 -12.71 -20.11 -5.89
CA VAL A 157 -13.04 -18.89 -5.15
C VAL A 157 -13.34 -17.77 -6.16
N PRO A 158 -14.56 -17.20 -6.16
CA PRO A 158 -14.98 -16.24 -7.19
C PRO A 158 -14.39 -14.85 -6.96
N PHE A 159 -13.68 -14.66 -5.86
CA PHE A 159 -13.08 -13.39 -5.45
C PHE A 159 -11.77 -13.14 -6.16
N LYS A 160 -11.50 -11.86 -6.46
CA LYS A 160 -10.19 -11.45 -7.00
C LYS A 160 -9.13 -11.75 -5.94
N THR A 161 -7.99 -12.24 -6.39
CA THR A 161 -6.78 -12.36 -5.56
C THR A 161 -5.77 -11.31 -6.01
N PRO A 162 -4.83 -10.90 -5.15
CA PRO A 162 -3.80 -9.95 -5.52
C PRO A 162 -3.04 -10.38 -6.76
N VAL A 163 -2.78 -9.42 -7.65
CA VAL A 163 -1.91 -9.65 -8.80
C VAL A 163 -0.46 -9.57 -8.36
N SER A 164 0.39 -10.41 -8.95
CA SER A 164 1.83 -10.25 -8.78
C SER A 164 2.27 -9.01 -9.55
N LEU A 165 2.74 -8.00 -8.83
CA LEU A 165 3.31 -6.80 -9.44
C LEU A 165 4.56 -7.16 -10.25
N PRO A 166 4.81 -6.48 -11.38
CA PRO A 166 6.05 -6.66 -12.11
C PRO A 166 7.26 -6.19 -11.29
N ALA A 167 8.46 -6.51 -11.75
CA ALA A 167 9.68 -5.99 -11.13
C ALA A 167 9.63 -4.45 -11.03
N SER A 168 10.15 -3.88 -9.94
CA SER A 168 10.06 -2.43 -9.66
C SER A 168 10.54 -1.57 -10.84
N THR A 169 11.60 -1.98 -11.54
CA THR A 169 12.10 -1.26 -12.72
C THR A 169 11.12 -1.23 -13.89
N LYS A 170 10.28 -2.27 -14.03
CA LYS A 170 9.22 -2.29 -15.04
C LYS A 170 8.03 -1.45 -14.60
N LEU A 171 7.68 -1.51 -13.32
CA LEU A 171 6.63 -0.67 -12.74
C LEU A 171 6.96 0.82 -12.87
N GLU A 172 8.18 1.22 -12.52
CA GLU A 172 8.69 2.59 -12.70
C GLU A 172 8.60 3.04 -14.16
N ALA A 173 8.91 2.16 -15.12
CA ALA A 173 8.83 2.47 -16.54
C ALA A 173 7.38 2.64 -17.01
N ASP A 174 6.46 1.77 -16.57
CA ASP A 174 5.03 1.87 -16.92
C ASP A 174 4.44 3.17 -16.39
N ILE A 175 4.74 3.51 -15.14
CA ILE A 175 4.30 4.75 -14.51
C ILE A 175 4.93 5.98 -15.21
N PHE A 176 6.21 5.91 -15.59
CA PHE A 176 6.89 6.99 -16.33
C PHE A 176 6.28 7.24 -17.72
N ASP A 177 5.95 6.17 -18.44
CA ASP A 177 5.31 6.24 -19.76
C ASP A 177 3.92 6.89 -19.64
N LEU A 178 3.17 6.57 -18.58
CA LEU A 178 1.86 7.17 -18.30
C LEU A 178 1.95 8.67 -17.98
N VAL A 179 2.93 9.09 -17.16
CA VAL A 179 3.17 10.53 -16.90
C VAL A 179 3.46 11.29 -18.18
N ASN A 180 4.29 10.72 -19.07
CA ASN A 180 4.59 11.36 -20.35
C ASN A 180 3.40 11.37 -21.30
N TRP A 181 2.56 10.33 -21.27
CA TRP A 181 1.32 10.31 -22.03
C TRP A 181 0.39 11.45 -21.59
N GLU A 182 0.20 11.64 -20.28
CA GLU A 182 -0.62 12.74 -19.74
C GLU A 182 -0.06 14.11 -20.13
N ARG A 183 1.27 14.29 -19.99
CA ARG A 183 1.95 15.52 -20.42
C ARG A 183 1.74 15.82 -21.90
N GLU A 184 1.80 14.81 -22.76
CA GLU A 184 1.56 14.97 -24.20
C GLU A 184 0.10 15.35 -24.50
N ASP A 185 -0.87 14.80 -23.78
CA ASP A 185 -2.29 15.17 -23.90
C ASP A 185 -2.52 16.66 -23.53
N ASP A 186 -1.81 17.14 -22.53
CA ASP A 186 -1.78 18.55 -22.10
C ASP A 186 -0.92 19.47 -23.00
N GLY A 187 -0.28 18.93 -24.05
CA GLY A 187 0.55 19.71 -24.97
C GLY A 187 1.93 20.12 -24.41
N LEU A 188 2.39 19.44 -23.37
CA LEU A 188 3.72 19.59 -22.78
C LEU A 188 4.73 18.65 -23.45
N LEU A 189 6.02 18.95 -23.27
CA LEU A 189 7.09 18.08 -23.75
C LEU A 189 7.26 16.87 -22.82
N ALA A 190 7.41 15.69 -23.40
CA ALA A 190 7.80 14.48 -22.67
C ALA A 190 9.13 14.69 -21.93
N LEU A 191 9.17 14.23 -20.68
CA LEU A 191 10.36 14.23 -19.83
C LEU A 191 11.31 13.13 -20.29
N LYS A 192 12.61 13.36 -20.11
CA LYS A 192 13.62 12.33 -20.32
C LYS A 192 13.81 11.52 -19.03
N GLN A 193 13.70 10.20 -19.13
CA GLN A 193 13.97 9.31 -17.99
C GLN A 193 15.43 9.43 -17.54
N ASN A 194 15.64 9.51 -16.23
CA ASN A 194 16.96 9.61 -15.62
C ASN A 194 17.16 8.59 -14.48
N ASP A 195 18.05 7.63 -14.71
CA ASP A 195 18.32 6.54 -13.77
C ASP A 195 18.99 7.00 -12.46
N GLU A 196 19.77 8.09 -12.47
CA GLU A 196 20.38 8.62 -11.24
C GLU A 196 19.31 9.20 -10.32
N ILE A 197 18.34 9.91 -10.90
CA ILE A 197 17.19 10.44 -10.16
C ILE A 197 16.30 9.29 -9.69
N ALA A 198 16.05 8.29 -10.55
CA ALA A 198 15.25 7.12 -10.20
C ALA A 198 15.88 6.33 -9.04
N GLU A 199 17.22 6.22 -8.96
CA GLU A 199 17.87 5.55 -7.82
C GLU A 199 17.67 6.32 -6.51
N VAL A 200 17.72 7.66 -6.54
CA VAL A 200 17.42 8.49 -5.37
C VAL A 200 15.96 8.32 -4.94
N ALA A 201 15.03 8.43 -5.89
CA ALA A 201 13.61 8.21 -5.63
C ALA A 201 13.35 6.81 -5.06
N ARG A 202 13.99 5.77 -5.60
CA ARG A 202 13.86 4.38 -5.13
C ARG A 202 14.44 4.19 -3.73
N ALA A 203 15.54 4.87 -3.42
CA ALA A 203 16.09 4.88 -2.06
C ALA A 203 15.09 5.50 -1.07
N TYR A 204 14.46 6.61 -1.46
CA TYR A 204 13.45 7.28 -0.65
C TYR A 204 12.19 6.43 -0.46
N SER A 205 11.62 5.85 -1.53
CA SER A 205 10.44 4.96 -1.41
C SER A 205 10.71 3.73 -0.54
N ARG A 206 11.92 3.15 -0.60
CA ARG A 206 12.32 2.04 0.29
C ARG A 206 12.37 2.47 1.74
N ASP A 207 12.81 3.69 2.01
CA ASP A 207 12.86 4.22 3.35
C ASP A 207 11.45 4.48 3.90
N LEU A 208 10.54 5.03 3.08
CA LEU A 208 9.12 5.16 3.43
C LEU A 208 8.46 3.82 3.76
N ALA A 209 8.68 2.81 2.90
CA ALA A 209 8.19 1.45 3.12
C ALA A 209 8.71 0.88 4.45
N ALA A 210 9.98 1.13 4.79
CA ALA A 210 10.57 0.66 6.03
C ALA A 210 10.02 1.39 7.27
N ARG A 211 9.88 2.73 7.22
CA ARG A 211 9.34 3.55 8.33
C ARG A 211 7.92 3.10 8.69
N LYS A 212 7.03 3.05 7.69
CA LYS A 212 5.63 2.63 7.85
C LYS A 212 5.49 1.22 8.39
N HIS A 213 6.24 0.26 7.83
CA HIS A 213 6.20 -1.13 8.29
C HIS A 213 6.73 -1.31 9.72
N SER A 214 7.69 -0.47 10.14
CA SER A 214 8.23 -0.52 11.50
C SER A 214 7.29 0.05 12.57
N GLY A 215 6.23 0.76 12.17
CA GLY A 215 5.37 1.49 13.10
C GLY A 215 6.12 2.57 13.88
N ALA A 216 7.30 2.99 13.40
CA ALA A 216 8.13 4.01 14.01
C ALA A 216 7.63 5.44 13.72
N ASP A 217 6.50 5.56 13.02
CA ASP A 217 5.74 6.80 12.90
C ASP A 217 5.36 7.24 14.32
N ASN A 218 6.13 8.18 14.84
CA ASN A 218 5.88 8.86 16.10
C ASN A 218 4.49 9.53 16.00
N GLU A 219 3.44 8.85 16.46
CA GLU A 219 2.08 9.39 16.66
C GLU A 219 2.02 10.49 17.76
N GLY A 220 3.08 11.30 17.93
CA GLY A 220 3.21 12.19 19.08
C GLY A 220 3.98 13.49 18.87
N THR A 221 4.39 13.84 17.65
CA THR A 221 4.91 15.18 17.38
C THR A 221 3.80 16.05 16.78
N ASP A 222 3.17 16.83 17.67
CA ASP A 222 2.31 18.00 17.39
C ASP A 222 2.70 18.72 16.08
N ASP A 223 1.83 18.66 15.07
CA ASP A 223 1.25 19.75 14.23
C ASP A 223 2.03 21.08 14.07
N SER A 224 3.36 21.06 14.05
CA SER A 224 4.16 22.27 13.92
C SER A 224 5.52 22.00 13.31
N ASN A 225 5.51 21.63 12.03
CA ASN A 225 6.29 22.22 10.93
C ASN A 225 6.36 21.19 9.78
N ASP A 226 5.36 21.22 8.89
CA ASP A 226 5.26 20.38 7.67
C ASP A 226 6.33 20.68 6.59
N ASP A 227 7.39 21.42 6.93
CA ASP A 227 8.42 21.86 5.97
C ASP A 227 9.67 20.96 5.96
N ASP A 228 9.82 19.98 6.88
CA ASP A 228 11.08 19.24 7.07
C ASP A 228 11.24 17.98 6.18
N ASP A 229 10.17 17.39 5.65
CA ASP A 229 10.26 16.17 4.82
C ASP A 229 10.76 16.46 3.38
N ASP A 230 10.45 17.65 2.84
CA ASP A 230 10.92 18.06 1.51
C ASP A 230 12.44 18.25 1.46
N ASP A 231 13.04 18.59 2.59
CA ASP A 231 14.49 18.74 2.73
C ASP A 231 15.21 17.40 2.63
N GLU A 232 14.58 16.27 3.04
CA GLU A 232 15.22 14.96 3.00
C GLU A 232 15.51 14.52 1.55
N LEU A 233 14.53 14.65 0.65
CA LEU A 233 14.70 14.27 -0.74
C LEU A 233 15.73 15.16 -1.45
N ASP A 234 15.74 16.46 -1.14
CA ASP A 234 16.73 17.41 -1.66
C ASP A 234 18.15 17.08 -1.20
N ASP A 235 18.30 16.72 0.07
CA ASP A 235 19.57 16.30 0.62
C ASP A 235 20.05 14.99 0.00
N LEU A 236 19.14 14.05 -0.30
CA LEU A 236 19.47 12.82 -1.03
C LEU A 236 19.92 13.11 -2.47
N LEU A 237 19.27 14.04 -3.19
CA LEU A 237 19.68 14.47 -4.53
C LEU A 237 21.07 15.11 -4.49
N LYS A 238 21.29 16.08 -3.58
CA LYS A 238 22.58 16.79 -3.41
C LYS A 238 23.70 15.83 -3.01
N LYS A 239 23.44 14.89 -2.10
CA LYS A 239 24.40 13.87 -1.66
C LYS A 239 24.77 12.91 -2.79
N SER A 240 23.84 12.68 -3.72
CA SER A 240 24.05 11.89 -4.94
C SER A 240 24.70 12.70 -6.08
N GLY A 241 24.99 13.98 -5.85
CA GLY A 241 25.62 14.85 -6.83
C GLY A 241 24.68 15.35 -7.92
N ILE A 242 23.36 15.26 -7.70
CA ILE A 242 22.34 15.75 -8.62
C ILE A 242 22.00 17.18 -8.20
N TYR A 243 22.20 18.13 -9.11
CA TYR A 243 21.94 19.56 -8.90
C TYR A 243 20.99 20.09 -9.98
N TYR A 244 20.00 20.87 -9.58
CA TYR A 244 18.91 21.38 -10.40
C TYR A 244 18.61 22.85 -10.06
N PHE A 245 17.88 23.53 -10.95
CA PHE A 245 17.40 24.90 -10.71
C PHE A 245 16.33 24.92 -9.62
N ASP A 246 15.92 26.11 -9.14
CA ASP A 246 14.85 26.30 -8.14
C ASP A 246 13.46 25.73 -8.53
N ILE A 247 13.38 24.94 -9.61
CA ILE A 247 12.18 24.22 -10.05
C ILE A 247 12.49 22.71 -10.01
N SER A 248 12.03 22.07 -8.96
CA SER A 248 11.84 20.62 -8.86
C SER A 248 10.39 20.37 -8.52
N VAL A 249 9.77 19.38 -9.17
CA VAL A 249 8.48 18.83 -8.72
C VAL A 249 8.78 17.51 -8.03
N LYS A 250 8.32 17.39 -6.78
CA LYS A 250 8.45 16.18 -5.98
C LYS A 250 7.07 15.67 -5.65
N GLN A 251 6.82 14.42 -5.99
CA GLN A 251 5.54 13.79 -5.68
C GLN A 251 5.81 12.43 -5.06
N THR A 252 5.24 12.23 -3.88
CA THR A 252 5.28 10.95 -3.18
C THR A 252 3.86 10.46 -3.01
N LEU A 253 3.62 9.21 -3.41
CA LEU A 253 2.34 8.53 -3.29
C LEU A 253 2.53 7.24 -2.50
N SER A 254 1.60 6.98 -1.59
CA SER A 254 1.48 5.71 -0.88
C SER A 254 0.14 5.09 -1.26
N VAL A 255 0.17 4.01 -2.04
CA VAL A 255 -1.04 3.27 -2.42
C VAL A 255 -1.21 2.08 -1.48
N PRO A 256 -2.31 2.01 -0.71
CA PRO A 256 -2.61 0.85 0.12
C PRO A 256 -2.68 -0.42 -0.72
N GLY A 257 -1.99 -1.47 -0.25
CA GLY A 257 -1.98 -2.77 -0.89
C GLY A 257 -2.85 -3.80 -0.16
N PRO A 258 -2.91 -5.03 -0.70
CA PRO A 258 -2.26 -5.47 -1.95
C PRO A 258 -3.01 -5.01 -3.21
N VAL A 259 -2.36 -5.07 -4.38
CA VAL A 259 -2.95 -4.65 -5.67
C VAL A 259 -3.73 -5.79 -6.32
N TYR A 260 -4.97 -5.54 -6.71
CA TYR A 260 -5.88 -6.55 -7.30
C TYR A 260 -6.14 -6.38 -8.80
N ASP A 261 -5.89 -5.18 -9.33
CA ASP A 261 -6.00 -4.87 -10.75
C ASP A 261 -4.87 -3.91 -11.12
N TYR A 262 -3.99 -4.35 -12.02
CA TYR A 262 -2.80 -3.60 -12.37
C TYR A 262 -3.11 -2.31 -13.13
N GLU A 263 -4.11 -2.35 -14.01
CA GLU A 263 -4.48 -1.18 -14.83
C GLU A 263 -5.19 -0.13 -13.95
N GLU A 264 -6.07 -0.57 -13.04
CA GLU A 264 -6.72 0.31 -12.07
C GLU A 264 -5.71 0.94 -11.10
N PHE A 265 -4.71 0.16 -10.67
CA PHE A 265 -3.61 0.67 -9.86
C PHE A 265 -2.80 1.75 -10.59
N LEU A 266 -2.46 1.52 -11.86
CA LEU A 266 -1.76 2.51 -12.67
C LEU A 266 -2.60 3.79 -12.86
N GLN A 267 -3.91 3.64 -13.08
CA GLN A 267 -4.82 4.78 -13.16
C GLN A 267 -4.89 5.55 -11.84
N THR A 268 -4.92 4.85 -10.70
CA THR A 268 -4.90 5.47 -9.36
C THR A 268 -3.64 6.32 -9.17
N CYS A 269 -2.48 5.84 -9.65
CA CYS A 269 -1.23 6.60 -9.59
C CYS A 269 -1.31 7.89 -10.42
N LEU A 270 -1.87 7.81 -11.63
CA LEU A 270 -2.09 8.97 -12.49
C LEU A 270 -3.05 9.99 -11.86
N ASP A 271 -4.20 9.53 -11.37
CA ASP A 271 -5.23 10.39 -10.79
C ASP A 271 -4.68 11.15 -9.58
N ALA A 272 -3.93 10.46 -8.71
CA ALA A 272 -3.30 11.09 -7.55
C ALA A 272 -2.33 12.22 -7.95
N TRP A 273 -1.64 12.08 -9.08
CA TRP A 273 -0.73 13.11 -9.59
C TRP A 273 -1.41 14.21 -10.39
N ALA A 274 -2.50 13.90 -11.10
CA ALA A 274 -3.30 14.89 -11.83
C ALA A 274 -4.08 15.81 -10.89
N TYR A 275 -4.60 15.25 -9.78
CA TYR A 275 -5.44 15.99 -8.82
C TYR A 275 -4.69 16.49 -7.58
N GLY A 276 -3.40 16.16 -7.45
CA GLY A 276 -2.43 16.78 -6.56
C GLY A 276 -2.84 16.87 -5.09
N GLU A 277 -2.65 15.80 -4.31
CA GLU A 277 -2.65 15.93 -2.84
C GLU A 277 -1.47 16.80 -2.33
N SER A 278 -0.38 16.94 -3.09
CA SER A 278 0.79 17.77 -2.74
C SER A 278 0.80 19.19 -3.33
N GLY A 279 -0.19 19.56 -4.14
CA GLY A 279 -0.34 20.94 -4.65
C GLY A 279 0.73 21.44 -5.64
N GLU A 280 1.71 20.62 -6.03
CA GLU A 280 2.72 20.99 -7.04
C GLU A 280 2.30 20.57 -8.46
N ASP A 281 2.27 21.54 -9.36
CA ASP A 281 1.79 21.42 -10.73
C ASP A 281 2.78 20.63 -11.62
N THR A 282 2.43 19.39 -11.97
CA THR A 282 3.12 18.57 -12.99
C THR A 282 3.16 19.25 -14.37
N GLY A 283 2.34 20.30 -14.55
CA GLY A 283 2.28 21.16 -15.72
C GLY A 283 3.46 22.13 -15.90
N ALA A 284 4.47 22.10 -15.02
CA ALA A 284 5.67 22.91 -15.19
C ALA A 284 6.39 22.55 -16.52
N SER A 285 6.28 23.45 -17.50
CA SER A 285 6.83 23.28 -18.86
C SER A 285 8.36 23.32 -18.91
N ASP A 286 9.00 23.76 -17.84
CA ASP A 286 10.44 23.98 -17.74
C ASP A 286 11.23 22.75 -17.21
N LEU A 287 10.56 21.60 -17.03
CA LEU A 287 11.18 20.35 -16.57
C LEU A 287 11.77 19.56 -17.75
N ASP A 288 12.98 19.02 -17.57
CA ASP A 288 13.74 18.34 -18.64
C ASP A 288 13.85 16.82 -18.40
N GLU A 289 13.97 16.42 -17.13
CA GLU A 289 14.30 15.05 -16.74
C GLU A 289 13.47 14.62 -15.53
N SER A 290 13.16 13.33 -15.44
CA SER A 290 12.48 12.78 -14.28
C SER A 290 12.92 11.34 -13.98
N GLY A 291 12.82 10.96 -12.72
CA GLY A 291 13.04 9.61 -12.25
C GLY A 291 11.93 9.19 -11.30
N ILE A 292 11.41 7.98 -11.51
CA ILE A 292 10.43 7.35 -10.63
C ILE A 292 11.15 6.22 -9.88
N GLY A 293 10.91 6.16 -8.58
CA GLY A 293 11.31 5.06 -7.72
C GLY A 293 10.09 4.40 -7.12
N VAL A 294 10.11 3.07 -7.05
CA VAL A 294 9.05 2.29 -6.42
C VAL A 294 9.61 1.31 -5.39
N ALA A 295 8.93 1.21 -4.26
CA ALA A 295 9.12 0.17 -3.26
C ALA A 295 7.79 -0.46 -2.86
N VAL A 296 7.81 -1.75 -2.53
CA VAL A 296 6.64 -2.49 -2.03
C VAL A 296 7.03 -3.07 -0.68
N ASP A 297 6.19 -2.86 0.34
CA ASP A 297 6.42 -3.42 1.67
C ASP A 297 5.94 -4.89 1.77
N PRO A 298 6.21 -5.60 2.88
CA PRO A 298 5.76 -6.98 3.05
C PRO A 298 4.25 -7.17 3.05
N ASP A 299 3.48 -6.12 3.38
CA ASP A 299 2.01 -6.12 3.40
C ASP A 299 1.41 -5.84 2.01
N GLY A 300 2.25 -5.53 1.02
CA GLY A 300 1.87 -5.26 -0.35
C GLY A 300 1.59 -3.79 -0.66
N ASN A 301 1.76 -2.87 0.30
CA ASN A 301 1.60 -1.43 0.06
C ASN A 301 2.68 -0.94 -0.89
N VAL A 302 2.31 -0.03 -1.80
CA VAL A 302 3.20 0.48 -2.84
C VAL A 302 3.55 1.94 -2.57
N TYR A 303 4.83 2.23 -2.47
CA TYR A 303 5.39 3.56 -2.26
C TYR A 303 6.07 4.02 -3.54
N ILE A 304 5.62 5.15 -4.06
CA ILE A 304 6.06 5.68 -5.36
C ILE A 304 6.56 7.09 -5.12
N THR A 305 7.77 7.37 -5.58
CA THR A 305 8.33 8.72 -5.55
C THR A 305 8.70 9.12 -6.96
N GLN A 306 8.14 10.22 -7.44
CA GLN A 306 8.54 10.87 -8.67
C GLN A 306 9.33 12.14 -8.34
N VAL A 307 10.48 12.28 -8.98
CA VAL A 307 11.28 13.50 -8.91
C VAL A 307 11.50 13.99 -10.32
N SER A 308 10.99 15.18 -10.62
CA SER A 308 11.17 15.85 -11.91
C SER A 308 11.98 17.12 -11.70
N ILE A 309 13.03 17.30 -12.51
CA ILE A 309 13.94 18.44 -12.36
C ILE A 309 14.19 19.14 -13.69
N ARG A 310 14.58 20.40 -13.58
CA ARG A 310 15.35 21.08 -14.60
C ARG A 310 16.84 20.97 -14.30
N ARG A 311 17.56 20.15 -15.06
CA ARG A 311 18.97 19.84 -14.76
C ARG A 311 19.85 21.07 -14.93
N ILE A 312 20.73 21.32 -13.96
CA ILE A 312 21.83 22.26 -14.12
C ILE A 312 23.00 21.52 -14.74
N HIS A 313 23.52 22.03 -15.86
CA HIS A 313 24.72 21.48 -16.50
C HIS A 313 26.02 22.21 -16.09
N CYS A 314 25.94 23.35 -15.39
CA CYS A 314 27.08 24.22 -15.08
C CYS A 314 26.98 24.87 -13.69
N GLY A 315 28.11 25.22 -13.05
CA GLY A 315 28.09 26.07 -11.84
C GLY A 315 28.08 25.34 -10.48
N TYR A 316 28.23 24.01 -10.44
CA TYR A 316 28.42 23.23 -9.21
C TYR A 316 29.73 22.42 -9.21
N LYS A 317 30.13 21.92 -8.03
CA LYS A 317 31.41 21.21 -7.83
C LYS A 317 31.44 19.91 -8.64
N GLY A 318 32.27 19.87 -9.70
CA GLY A 318 32.46 18.69 -10.56
C GLY A 318 31.93 18.84 -11.99
N ALA A 319 31.13 19.87 -12.27
CA ALA A 319 30.59 20.13 -13.61
C ALA A 319 31.69 20.44 -14.64
N SER A 320 31.44 20.05 -15.90
CA SER A 320 32.34 20.24 -17.05
C SER A 320 32.71 21.70 -17.31
N CYS A 321 31.87 22.63 -16.85
CA CYS A 321 31.99 24.07 -17.08
C CYS A 321 33.08 24.74 -16.24
N CYS A 322 33.67 24.06 -15.25
CA CYS A 322 34.79 24.60 -14.48
C CYS A 322 36.15 24.51 -15.21
N LYS A 323 36.19 24.08 -16.48
CA LYS A 323 37.45 23.80 -17.20
C LYS A 323 37.83 24.78 -18.31
N GLN A 324 36.98 25.71 -18.74
CA GLN A 324 37.30 26.62 -19.85
C GLN A 324 37.15 28.10 -19.48
N GLN A 325 38.28 28.82 -19.53
CA GLN A 325 38.39 30.25 -19.32
C GLN A 325 37.90 30.99 -20.57
N GLY A 326 36.87 31.84 -20.46
CA GLY A 326 36.42 32.71 -21.56
C GLY A 326 34.95 32.61 -21.97
N TYR A 327 34.14 31.74 -21.35
CA TYR A 327 32.68 31.90 -21.39
C TYR A 327 32.27 33.03 -20.42
N TYR A 328 32.50 34.27 -20.84
CA TYR A 328 31.91 35.50 -20.29
C TYR A 328 30.38 35.31 -20.09
N PRO A 329 29.67 35.82 -19.06
CA PRO A 329 29.97 36.15 -17.66
C PRO A 329 28.86 35.66 -16.63
N TRP A 330 28.23 34.49 -16.77
CA TRP A 330 27.02 34.08 -15.97
C TRP A 330 27.14 32.82 -15.10
N CYS A 331 28.35 32.42 -14.66
CA CYS A 331 28.41 31.62 -13.42
C CYS A 331 27.95 32.56 -12.30
N TYR A 332 26.65 32.61 -12.04
CA TYR A 332 26.07 33.45 -11.00
C TYR A 332 26.85 33.24 -9.70
N LYS A 333 27.39 34.36 -9.20
CA LYS A 333 28.15 34.48 -7.97
C LYS A 333 27.69 35.82 -7.34
N PRO A 334 27.76 35.97 -6.01
CA PRO A 334 29.08 35.95 -5.40
C PRO A 334 29.15 35.11 -4.14
N TRP A 335 30.09 34.19 -4.21
CA TRP A 335 30.85 33.73 -3.07
C TRP A 335 32.32 33.90 -3.50
N GLU A 336 33.10 34.65 -2.73
CA GLU A 336 34.48 35.03 -3.02
C GLU A 336 35.46 33.87 -2.73
N CYS A 337 36.28 33.48 -3.71
CA CYS A 337 37.34 32.51 -3.46
C CYS A 337 38.43 33.13 -2.57
N ASN A 338 38.43 32.80 -1.29
CA ASN A 338 39.41 33.26 -0.32
C ASN A 338 40.39 32.11 0.00
N ARG A 339 41.66 32.26 -0.36
CA ARG A 339 42.74 31.28 -0.11
C ARG A 339 42.56 29.88 -0.73
N GLY A 340 41.94 29.79 -1.91
CA GLY A 340 41.84 28.53 -2.67
C GLY A 340 40.70 27.61 -2.24
N ILE A 341 39.83 28.12 -1.37
CA ILE A 341 38.52 27.58 -1.05
C ILE A 341 37.51 28.55 -1.68
N CYS A 342 36.49 28.03 -2.37
CA CYS A 342 35.32 28.85 -2.66
C CYS A 342 34.63 29.08 -1.32
N GLU A 343 34.78 30.28 -0.76
CA GLU A 343 33.84 30.79 0.23
C GLU A 343 32.72 31.38 -0.57
#